data_AF-A0A3N5XDL8-F1
#
_entry.id   AF-A0A3N5XDL8-F1
#
_cell.length_a   1.000
_cell.length_b   1.000
_cell.length_c   1.000
_cell.angle_alpha   90.00
_cell.angle_beta   90.00
_cell.angle_gamma   90.00
#
_symmetry.space_group_name_H-M   'P 1'
#
loop_
_entity.id
_entity.type
_entity.pdbx_description
1 polymer ?
#
loop_
_entity_poly.entity_id
_entity_poly.type
_entity_poly.pdbx_seq_one_letter_code
_entity_poly.pdbx_strand_id
1 'polypeptide(L)'
;MMTLTLSRPLGLLTGIICRLAEVPQPVPPAPGSASGADDACRRHHDRPIRTARRAPRPRHGSHKPRVADRGTAAGRSLRRITWLLLGSWSVLCAGVAGSAHAQSSQPSPPPLTTLRYDEDYASLRDPAARTGAWWEPLKYIPLNKTGDVYVTVGAELRLRYEGFENNTWGQEPAPDDGYLWYRALPLADLHLGPHVRLFGQLIAAWAEGKEPSESPIDETGVDLLQGFADVTLPLGDEHTRLTLRPGRQLLSYGSERLIGIRYGPNVLRTFDGVKSFLHAGGWRVDGFYARPVAPRRDAFDDKTDDTVSSWSLYATRGLPVGQGTGLDIYYIGYDNDAAAVNQGMGSERP
;
A
#
# COMPACT_ATOMS: atom_id res chain seq x y z
N MET A 1 -10.54 -0.08 -21.46
CA MET A 1 -11.81 0.25 -20.75
C MET A 1 -11.88 1.77 -20.50
N MET A 2 -12.97 2.45 -20.88
CA MET A 2 -13.18 3.90 -20.67
C MET A 2 -14.24 4.08 -19.59
N THR A 3 -13.89 4.71 -18.47
CA THR A 3 -14.78 4.84 -17.31
C THR A 3 -14.83 6.30 -16.86
N LEU A 4 -16.05 6.82 -16.69
CA LEU A 4 -16.31 8.15 -16.14
C LEU A 4 -16.63 7.99 -14.65
N THR A 5 -15.97 8.73 -13.77
CA THR A 5 -16.28 8.71 -12.33
C THR A 5 -16.48 10.13 -11.82
N LEU A 6 -17.65 10.40 -11.22
CA LEU A 6 -17.93 11.62 -10.46
C LEU A 6 -17.65 11.33 -8.98
N SER A 7 -16.69 12.01 -8.36
CA SER A 7 -16.47 11.94 -6.92
C SER A 7 -17.25 13.03 -6.19
N ARG A 8 -18.09 12.65 -5.23
CA ARG A 8 -18.68 13.53 -4.22
C ARG A 8 -18.01 13.27 -2.86
N PRO A 9 -17.80 14.30 -2.01
CA PRO A 9 -17.33 14.06 -0.65
C PRO A 9 -18.47 13.46 0.19
N LEU A 10 -18.27 12.25 0.72
CA LEU A 10 -19.14 11.71 1.78
C LEU A 10 -18.75 12.36 3.10
N GLY A 11 -19.68 13.13 3.67
CA GLY A 11 -19.65 13.54 5.06
C GLY A 11 -19.84 12.34 6.00
N LEU A 12 -19.22 12.45 7.18
CA LEU A 12 -19.31 11.49 8.28
C LEU A 12 -20.76 11.01 8.52
N LEU A 13 -20.97 9.71 8.37
CA LEU A 13 -22.09 9.00 8.99
C LEU A 13 -21.55 7.72 9.62
N THR A 14 -21.47 7.74 10.95
CA THR A 14 -21.24 6.58 11.80
C THR A 14 -22.42 5.62 11.64
N GLY A 15 -22.31 4.68 10.69
CA GLY A 15 -23.30 3.63 10.47
C GLY A 15 -22.81 2.31 11.04
N ILE A 16 -23.38 1.90 12.18
CA ILE A 16 -23.27 0.53 12.70
C ILE A 16 -24.02 -0.38 11.72
N ILE A 17 -23.30 -1.23 10.98
CA ILE A 17 -23.89 -2.26 10.13
C ILE A 17 -23.86 -3.58 10.91
N CYS A 18 -24.99 -3.93 11.52
CA CYS A 18 -25.29 -5.32 11.89
C CYS A 18 -25.60 -6.10 10.59
N ARG A 19 -24.72 -7.01 10.17
CA ARG A 19 -25.07 -8.06 9.21
C ARG A 19 -25.62 -9.25 9.99
N LEU A 20 -26.89 -9.58 9.77
CA LEU A 20 -27.43 -10.90 10.10
C LEU A 20 -26.69 -11.95 9.24
N ALA A 21 -26.22 -13.00 9.90
CA ALA A 21 -25.64 -14.17 9.26
C ALA A 21 -26.75 -15.01 8.61
N GLU A 22 -26.66 -15.20 7.29
CA GLU A 22 -27.41 -16.25 6.59
C GLU A 22 -26.65 -17.57 6.72
N VAL A 23 -27.36 -18.58 7.23
CA VAL A 23 -26.89 -19.95 7.42
C VAL A 23 -26.82 -20.64 6.06
N PRO A 24 -25.69 -21.24 5.64
CA PRO A 24 -25.63 -22.03 4.41
C PRO A 24 -26.37 -23.36 4.59
N GLN A 25 -27.29 -23.67 3.67
CA GLN A 25 -27.93 -24.99 3.57
C GLN A 25 -26.95 -26.01 2.96
N PRO A 26 -26.97 -27.29 3.39
CA PRO A 26 -26.06 -28.31 2.90
C PRO A 26 -26.39 -28.76 1.46
N VAL A 27 -25.36 -28.90 0.63
CA VAL A 27 -25.42 -29.44 -0.74
C VAL A 27 -25.44 -30.99 -0.69
N PRO A 28 -26.31 -31.67 -1.45
CA PRO A 28 -26.35 -33.14 -1.48
C PRO A 28 -25.19 -33.74 -2.31
N PRO A 29 -24.70 -34.94 -1.97
CA PRO A 29 -23.61 -35.59 -2.69
C PRO A 29 -24.04 -36.14 -4.06
N ALA A 30 -23.10 -36.11 -5.02
CA ALA A 30 -23.26 -36.66 -6.35
C ALA A 30 -23.43 -38.20 -6.35
N PRO A 31 -24.21 -38.78 -7.27
CA PRO A 31 -24.42 -40.22 -7.33
C PRO A 31 -23.20 -40.94 -7.94
N GLY A 32 -22.75 -41.99 -7.25
CA GLY A 32 -21.79 -42.95 -7.76
C GLY A 32 -22.38 -43.82 -8.86
N SER A 33 -21.56 -44.17 -9.85
CA SER A 33 -21.84 -45.25 -10.80
C SER A 33 -20.88 -46.41 -10.54
N ALA A 34 -21.46 -47.59 -10.44
CA ALA A 34 -20.79 -48.87 -10.29
C ALA A 34 -20.68 -49.59 -11.64
N SER A 35 -19.69 -50.47 -11.68
CA SER A 35 -19.58 -51.72 -12.46
C SER A 35 -19.51 -51.66 -13.99
N GLY A 36 -18.36 -52.11 -14.49
CA GLY A 36 -18.19 -52.76 -15.78
C GLY A 36 -16.93 -53.62 -15.72
N ALA A 37 -17.12 -54.92 -15.47
CA ALA A 37 -16.07 -55.94 -15.51
C ALA A 37 -15.73 -56.26 -16.97
N ASP A 38 -14.45 -56.48 -17.27
CA ASP A 38 -14.03 -57.41 -18.31
C ASP A 38 -12.67 -58.01 -17.98
N ASP A 39 -12.58 -59.29 -18.33
CA ASP A 39 -11.69 -60.31 -17.82
C ASP A 39 -10.34 -60.42 -18.55
N ALA A 40 -9.42 -61.08 -17.85
CA ALA A 40 -8.32 -61.91 -18.37
C ALA A 40 -7.05 -61.26 -18.98
N CYS A 41 -5.95 -61.30 -18.20
CA CYS A 41 -4.81 -62.15 -18.57
C CYS A 41 -3.92 -62.49 -17.37
N ARG A 42 -3.73 -63.81 -17.12
CA ARG A 42 -2.81 -64.39 -16.15
C ARG A 42 -1.36 -64.23 -16.60
N ARG A 43 -0.42 -64.05 -15.65
CA ARG A 43 0.72 -64.98 -15.44
C ARG A 43 1.49 -64.69 -14.15
N HIS A 44 1.70 -65.78 -13.41
CA HIS A 44 2.52 -66.06 -12.24
C HIS A 44 3.84 -65.27 -12.06
N HIS A 45 4.13 -64.87 -10.82
CA HIS A 45 5.25 -65.47 -10.08
C HIS A 45 5.11 -65.32 -8.55
N ASP A 46 5.63 -66.34 -7.88
CA ASP A 46 5.47 -66.79 -6.50
C ASP A 46 6.42 -66.13 -5.47
N ARG A 47 5.92 -66.02 -4.23
CA ARG A 47 6.59 -66.16 -2.90
C ARG A 47 7.53 -65.04 -2.36
N PRO A 48 7.80 -65.01 -1.04
CA PRO A 48 6.87 -65.14 0.09
C PRO A 48 7.09 -64.09 1.22
N ILE A 49 6.10 -64.09 2.11
CA ILE A 49 5.95 -63.40 3.39
C ILE A 49 7.19 -63.49 4.29
N ARG A 50 7.56 -62.36 4.91
CA ARG A 50 8.39 -62.33 6.12
C ARG A 50 7.69 -61.56 7.23
N THR A 51 7.18 -62.33 8.18
CA THR A 51 6.68 -61.91 9.50
C THR A 51 7.82 -61.37 10.37
N ALA A 52 7.65 -60.21 11.01
CA ALA A 52 8.44 -59.86 12.19
C ALA A 52 7.67 -58.93 13.16
N ARG A 53 7.17 -59.57 14.22
CA ARG A 53 7.18 -59.14 15.64
C ARG A 53 6.54 -57.80 16.03
N ARG A 54 5.32 -57.94 16.55
CA ARG A 54 4.68 -57.11 17.58
C ARG A 54 5.25 -57.47 18.97
N ALA A 55 5.61 -56.47 19.78
CA ALA A 55 5.53 -56.43 21.26
C ALA A 55 6.16 -55.11 21.79
N PRO A 56 5.90 -54.65 23.03
CA PRO A 56 4.60 -54.43 23.66
C PRO A 56 4.45 -52.98 24.22
N ARG A 57 3.20 -52.55 24.44
CA ARG A 57 2.85 -51.34 25.20
C ARG A 57 3.21 -51.51 26.69
N PRO A 58 3.65 -50.45 27.40
CA PRO A 58 3.43 -50.32 28.83
C PRO A 58 2.12 -49.56 29.10
N ARG A 59 1.23 -50.18 29.87
CA ARG A 59 0.20 -49.52 30.68
C ARG A 59 0.82 -49.16 32.02
N HIS A 60 0.61 -47.94 32.51
CA HIS A 60 0.02 -47.64 33.83
C HIS A 60 0.22 -46.17 34.19
N GLY A 61 -0.75 -45.60 34.91
CA GLY A 61 -0.48 -44.45 35.78
C GLY A 61 -1.47 -43.29 35.66
N SER A 62 -2.78 -43.56 35.75
CA SER A 62 -3.75 -42.52 36.07
C SER A 62 -3.56 -42.04 37.52
N HIS A 63 -2.93 -40.88 37.71
CA HIS A 63 -2.97 -40.13 38.96
C HIS A 63 -3.30 -38.67 38.66
N LYS A 64 -4.59 -38.33 38.82
CA LYS A 64 -5.05 -36.95 39.00
C LYS A 64 -4.86 -36.61 40.49
N PRO A 65 -4.12 -35.56 40.85
CA PRO A 65 -4.25 -34.99 42.18
C PRO A 65 -5.56 -34.20 42.25
N ARG A 66 -6.41 -34.60 43.21
CA ARG A 66 -7.52 -33.79 43.74
C ARG A 66 -6.91 -32.52 44.34
N VAL A 67 -7.20 -31.37 43.74
CA VAL A 67 -7.05 -30.08 44.43
C VAL A 67 -8.39 -29.77 45.08
N ALA A 68 -8.30 -29.48 46.38
CA ALA A 68 -9.40 -29.23 47.28
C ALA A 68 -10.17 -27.96 46.94
N ASP A 69 -11.48 -28.08 47.14
CA ASP A 69 -12.48 -27.03 47.20
C ASP A 69 -12.05 -25.90 48.16
N ARG A 70 -12.06 -24.67 47.66
CA ARG A 70 -12.34 -23.48 48.46
C ARG A 70 -13.38 -22.65 47.72
N GLY A 71 -14.56 -22.53 48.33
CA GLY A 71 -15.52 -21.47 48.05
C GLY A 71 -14.86 -20.08 48.17
N THR A 72 -15.44 -19.00 47.68
CA THR A 72 -16.87 -18.71 47.56
C THR A 72 -17.02 -17.42 46.73
N ALA A 73 -18.13 -17.36 45.99
CA ALA A 73 -18.90 -16.16 45.67
C ALA A 73 -18.29 -15.07 44.75
N ALA A 74 -18.59 -15.18 43.46
CA ALA A 74 -18.89 -14.02 42.62
C ALA A 74 -20.19 -14.31 41.84
N GLY A 75 -21.22 -13.48 42.01
CA GLY A 75 -22.40 -13.58 41.17
C GLY A 75 -23.65 -12.84 41.66
N ARG A 76 -23.84 -11.64 41.08
CA ARG A 76 -25.13 -10.99 40.74
C ARG A 76 -25.87 -10.25 41.85
N SER A 77 -25.92 -8.92 41.72
CA SER A 77 -27.19 -8.26 41.41
C SER A 77 -26.96 -6.89 40.74
N LEU A 78 -27.31 -6.80 39.46
CA LEU A 78 -27.77 -5.53 38.88
C LEU A 78 -29.19 -5.31 39.41
N ARG A 79 -29.49 -4.10 39.89
CA ARG A 79 -30.71 -3.35 39.52
C ARG A 79 -30.85 -2.05 40.33
N ARG A 80 -31.08 -0.96 39.57
CA ARG A 80 -31.67 0.34 39.98
C ARG A 80 -30.66 1.18 40.78
N ILE A 81 -30.20 2.31 40.25
CA ILE A 81 -30.91 3.58 40.45
C ILE A 81 -30.83 4.46 39.20
N THR A 82 -32.02 4.93 38.86
CA THR A 82 -32.46 5.81 37.79
C THR A 82 -31.94 7.23 38.00
N TRP A 83 -31.57 7.87 36.88
CA TRP A 83 -31.65 9.30 36.57
C TRP A 83 -31.89 10.28 37.72
N LEU A 84 -30.93 11.19 37.94
CA LEU A 84 -31.12 12.60 38.27
C LEU A 84 -29.73 13.25 38.35
N LEU A 85 -29.44 14.16 37.43
CA LEU A 85 -28.61 15.38 37.55
C LEU A 85 -28.31 15.91 36.12
N LEU A 86 -29.38 16.15 35.36
CA LEU A 86 -29.40 17.23 34.38
C LEU A 86 -29.53 18.52 35.19
N GLY A 87 -28.41 19.18 35.43
CA GLY A 87 -28.37 20.39 36.25
C GLY A 87 -27.11 21.21 35.98
N SER A 88 -27.32 22.30 35.23
CA SER A 88 -26.53 23.54 35.28
C SER A 88 -25.02 23.47 34.99
N TRP A 89 -24.65 23.53 33.72
CA TRP A 89 -23.43 24.25 33.28
C TRP A 89 -23.78 25.17 32.11
N SER A 90 -24.68 26.12 32.38
CA SER A 90 -24.93 27.28 31.52
C SER A 90 -24.69 28.53 32.35
N VAL A 91 -23.42 28.91 32.54
CA VAL A 91 -23.04 30.22 33.10
C VAL A 91 -21.84 30.75 32.32
N LEU A 92 -22.12 31.82 31.59
CA LEU A 92 -21.27 32.96 31.25
C LEU A 92 -19.78 32.71 30.95
N CYS A 93 -19.44 32.76 29.67
CA CYS A 93 -18.24 33.44 29.20
C CYS A 93 -18.64 34.41 28.07
N ALA A 94 -19.31 35.49 28.46
CA ALA A 94 -19.44 36.68 27.62
C ALA A 94 -18.25 37.60 27.92
N GLY A 95 -17.51 37.97 26.89
CA GLY A 95 -16.68 39.18 26.91
C GLY A 95 -15.17 38.98 27.02
N VAL A 96 -14.54 38.43 25.98
CA VAL A 96 -13.28 38.99 25.48
C VAL A 96 -13.42 39.06 23.96
N ALA A 97 -13.77 40.24 23.46
CA ALA A 97 -13.52 40.61 22.08
C ALA A 97 -11.99 40.72 21.93
N GLY A 98 -11.34 39.58 21.74
CA GLY A 98 -9.92 39.52 21.42
C GLY A 98 -9.75 40.02 20.00
N SER A 99 -8.97 41.08 19.85
CA SER A 99 -8.51 41.59 18.56
C SER A 99 -8.11 40.43 17.67
N ALA A 100 -8.81 40.25 16.55
CA ALA A 100 -8.36 39.44 15.44
C ALA A 100 -7.10 40.11 14.89
N HIS A 101 -5.96 39.82 15.51
CA HIS A 101 -4.70 39.92 14.82
C HIS A 101 -4.87 39.02 13.61
N ALA A 102 -4.69 39.61 12.41
CA ALA A 102 -4.45 38.82 11.23
C ALA A 102 -3.24 37.94 11.58
N GLN A 103 -3.50 36.68 11.96
CA GLN A 103 -2.47 35.66 12.00
C GLN A 103 -2.00 35.59 10.55
N SER A 104 -0.86 36.21 10.28
CA SER A 104 -0.09 35.90 9.09
C SER A 104 -0.04 34.38 9.06
N SER A 105 -0.62 33.79 8.02
CA SER A 105 -0.60 32.36 7.82
C SER A 105 0.87 31.97 7.80
N GLN A 106 1.37 31.47 8.92
CA GLN A 106 2.73 30.97 9.01
C GLN A 106 2.85 29.88 7.94
N PRO A 107 3.89 29.89 7.10
CA PRO A 107 4.06 28.88 6.08
C PRO A 107 4.06 27.50 6.75
N SER A 108 3.00 26.73 6.55
CA SER A 108 2.94 25.34 7.00
C SER A 108 3.75 24.50 6.04
N PRO A 109 4.51 23.50 6.52
CA PRO A 109 5.20 22.56 5.63
C PRO A 109 4.19 21.91 4.68
N PRO A 110 4.61 21.51 3.46
CA PRO A 110 3.77 20.74 2.57
C PRO A 110 3.29 19.46 3.28
N PRO A 111 2.07 18.98 2.99
CA PRO A 111 1.57 17.75 3.57
C PRO A 111 2.47 16.58 3.18
N LEU A 112 2.81 15.73 4.18
CA LEU A 112 3.58 14.52 3.92
C LEU A 112 2.69 13.50 3.20
N THR A 113 3.10 13.09 2.01
CA THR A 113 2.41 12.08 1.20
C THR A 113 3.22 10.79 1.13
N THR A 114 2.65 9.73 0.57
CA THR A 114 3.40 8.50 0.25
C THR A 114 4.34 8.68 -0.95
N LEU A 115 4.13 9.72 -1.75
CA LEU A 115 4.94 10.08 -2.91
C LEU A 115 5.84 11.25 -2.57
N ARG A 116 7.03 10.96 -2.04
CA ARG A 116 7.96 11.99 -1.54
C ARG A 116 8.39 13.02 -2.58
N TYR A 117 8.33 12.68 -3.87
CA TYR A 117 8.63 13.62 -4.96
C TYR A 117 7.54 14.70 -5.16
N ASP A 118 6.37 14.57 -4.54
CA ASP A 118 5.31 15.59 -4.59
C ASP A 118 5.48 16.67 -3.49
N GLU A 119 6.39 16.45 -2.53
CA GLU A 119 6.71 17.46 -1.51
C GLU A 119 7.43 18.65 -2.17
N ASP A 120 6.85 19.86 -2.06
CA ASP A 120 7.43 21.10 -2.59
C ASP A 120 7.89 22.02 -1.45
N TYR A 121 9.20 22.26 -1.40
CA TYR A 121 9.86 23.11 -0.41
C TYR A 121 10.42 24.41 -1.01
N ALA A 122 10.04 24.77 -2.25
CA ALA A 122 10.53 25.97 -2.92
C ALA A 122 10.27 27.27 -2.13
N SER A 123 9.23 27.29 -1.29
CA SER A 123 8.94 28.43 -0.40
C SER A 123 10.09 28.74 0.57
N LEU A 124 10.87 27.74 0.99
CA LEU A 124 12.03 27.91 1.87
C LEU A 124 13.19 28.66 1.22
N ARG A 125 13.12 28.95 -0.09
CA ARG A 125 14.03 29.90 -0.74
C ARG A 125 13.97 31.28 -0.08
N ASP A 126 12.77 31.72 0.31
CA ASP A 126 12.56 32.99 1.00
C ASP A 126 12.91 32.83 2.49
N PRO A 127 13.90 33.57 3.02
CA PRO A 127 14.19 33.57 4.45
C PRO A 127 12.99 33.96 5.32
N ALA A 128 12.06 34.79 4.82
CA ALA A 128 10.86 35.17 5.57
C ALA A 128 9.84 34.02 5.68
N ALA A 129 9.94 33.01 4.82
CA ALA A 129 9.09 31.83 4.89
C ALA A 129 9.61 30.75 5.85
N ARG A 130 10.80 30.95 6.43
CA ARG A 130 11.44 30.01 7.35
C ARG A 130 10.99 30.26 8.78
N THR A 131 10.59 29.20 9.45
CA THR A 131 10.20 29.23 10.86
C THR A 131 11.38 29.04 11.81
N GLY A 132 12.54 28.61 11.29
CA GLY A 132 13.70 28.24 12.09
C GLY A 132 13.65 26.79 12.58
N ALA A 133 12.73 25.97 12.04
CA ALA A 133 12.66 24.57 12.37
C ALA A 133 13.92 23.82 11.93
N TRP A 134 14.38 22.88 12.75
CA TRP A 134 15.65 22.16 12.56
C TRP A 134 15.76 21.40 11.24
N TRP A 135 14.64 21.06 10.60
CA TRP A 135 14.57 20.32 9.35
C TRP A 135 14.63 21.21 8.10
N GLU A 136 14.32 22.51 8.21
CA GLU A 136 14.27 23.43 7.06
C GLU A 136 15.60 23.48 6.29
N PRO A 137 16.79 23.52 6.95
CA PRO A 137 18.07 23.49 6.24
C PRO A 137 18.30 22.20 5.45
N LEU A 138 17.69 21.07 5.84
CA LEU A 138 17.77 19.80 5.11
C LEU A 138 16.81 19.78 3.93
N LYS A 139 15.67 20.47 4.06
CA LYS A 139 14.65 20.55 3.00
C LYS A 139 14.97 21.60 1.94
N TYR A 140 15.89 22.53 2.20
CA TYR A 140 16.35 23.51 1.21
C TYR A 140 17.83 23.85 1.40
N ILE A 141 18.70 23.13 0.69
CA ILE A 141 20.15 23.37 0.66
C ILE A 141 20.51 24.14 -0.62
N PRO A 142 20.68 25.47 -0.58
CA PRO A 142 21.05 26.23 -1.77
C PRO A 142 22.48 25.88 -2.21
N LEU A 143 22.67 25.61 -3.52
CA LEU A 143 23.96 25.31 -4.12
C LEU A 143 24.56 26.51 -4.88
N ASN A 144 23.79 27.58 -5.07
CA ASN A 144 24.25 28.82 -5.68
C ASN A 144 23.73 30.06 -4.93
N LYS A 145 24.28 31.23 -5.29
CA LYS A 145 23.97 32.50 -4.60
C LYS A 145 22.54 32.99 -4.83
N THR A 146 22.00 32.74 -6.02
CA THR A 146 20.63 33.10 -6.39
C THR A 146 19.59 32.19 -5.71
N GLY A 147 20.00 31.02 -5.24
CA GLY A 147 19.18 30.06 -4.53
C GLY A 147 18.22 29.28 -5.42
N ASP A 148 18.26 29.42 -6.74
CA ASP A 148 17.44 28.68 -7.71
C ASP A 148 18.02 27.29 -8.05
N VAL A 149 19.25 27.01 -7.64
CA VAL A 149 19.81 25.65 -7.63
C VAL A 149 19.89 25.19 -6.18
N TYR A 150 19.20 24.11 -5.84
CA TYR A 150 19.11 23.63 -4.47
C TYR A 150 18.87 22.11 -4.40
N VAL A 151 19.16 21.54 -3.24
CA VAL A 151 18.88 20.14 -2.94
C VAL A 151 17.95 20.04 -1.74
N THR A 152 16.98 19.15 -1.84
CA THR A 152 16.15 18.68 -0.74
C THR A 152 16.58 17.25 -0.41
N VAL A 153 16.84 16.96 0.86
CA VAL A 153 17.11 15.59 1.33
C VAL A 153 16.03 15.14 2.32
N GLY A 154 15.83 13.83 2.42
CA GLY A 154 14.87 13.26 3.35
C GLY A 154 15.03 11.76 3.52
N ALA A 155 14.25 11.19 4.42
CA ALA A 155 14.13 9.76 4.58
C ALA A 155 12.73 9.40 5.11
N GLU A 156 12.24 8.23 4.73
CA GLU A 156 11.13 7.56 5.40
C GLU A 156 11.67 6.32 6.11
N LEU A 157 11.32 6.15 7.38
CA LEU A 157 11.60 4.93 8.14
C LEU A 157 10.28 4.27 8.50
N ARG A 158 10.20 2.96 8.29
CA ARG A 158 9.03 2.15 8.66
C ARG A 158 9.49 0.92 9.41
N LEU A 159 8.83 0.68 10.54
CA LEU A 159 8.91 -0.56 11.30
C LEU A 159 7.49 -1.09 11.45
N ARG A 160 7.26 -2.36 11.11
CA ARG A 160 5.94 -2.98 11.19
C ARG A 160 6.07 -4.43 11.63
N TYR A 161 5.39 -4.77 12.72
CA TYR A 161 5.20 -6.15 13.13
C TYR A 161 3.79 -6.59 12.72
N GLU A 162 3.66 -7.78 12.16
CA GLU A 162 2.39 -8.44 11.89
C GLU A 162 2.42 -9.85 12.49
N GLY A 163 1.28 -10.30 13.01
CA GLY A 163 1.12 -11.65 13.52
C GLY A 163 -0.20 -12.23 13.03
N PHE A 164 -0.17 -13.47 12.55
CA PHE A 164 -1.33 -14.19 12.05
C PHE A 164 -1.49 -15.49 12.83
N GLU A 165 -2.72 -15.76 13.24
CA GLU A 165 -3.13 -17.03 13.82
C GLU A 165 -4.30 -17.58 13.01
N ASN A 166 -4.28 -18.87 12.69
CA ASN A 166 -5.34 -19.56 11.96
C ASN A 166 -5.72 -18.86 10.63
N ASN A 167 -4.71 -18.45 9.84
CA ASN A 167 -4.86 -17.58 8.66
C ASN A 167 -5.74 -18.18 7.54
N THR A 168 -5.93 -19.49 7.54
CA THR A 168 -6.77 -20.22 6.57
C THR A 168 -8.16 -20.56 7.12
N TRP A 169 -8.51 -20.03 8.30
CA TRP A 169 -9.74 -20.37 9.03
C TRP A 169 -9.96 -21.89 9.19
N GLY A 170 -8.86 -22.64 9.33
CA GLY A 170 -8.87 -24.10 9.49
C GLY A 170 -9.05 -24.92 8.21
N GLN A 171 -9.00 -24.31 7.02
CA GLN A 171 -9.16 -25.02 5.73
C GLN A 171 -7.88 -25.76 5.29
N GLU A 172 -6.71 -25.13 5.46
CA GLU A 172 -5.41 -25.70 5.09
C GLU A 172 -4.37 -25.43 6.18
N PRO A 173 -3.40 -26.33 6.41
CA PRO A 173 -2.29 -26.04 7.32
C PRO A 173 -1.49 -24.84 6.79
N ALA A 174 -1.66 -23.68 7.43
CA ALA A 174 -0.77 -22.54 7.28
C ALA A 174 -0.07 -22.32 8.64
N PRO A 175 1.22 -21.96 8.66
CA PRO A 175 1.88 -21.60 9.89
C PRO A 175 1.17 -20.40 10.54
N ASP A 176 1.06 -20.43 11.86
CA ASP A 176 0.90 -19.20 12.62
C ASP A 176 2.25 -18.49 12.55
N ASP A 177 2.27 -17.26 12.05
CA ASP A 177 3.52 -16.53 11.82
C ASP A 177 3.50 -15.14 12.46
N GLY A 178 4.69 -14.65 12.77
CA GLY A 178 4.91 -13.34 13.35
C GLY A 178 6.18 -12.78 12.76
N TYR A 179 6.06 -11.73 11.94
CA TYR A 179 7.19 -11.17 11.23
C TYR A 179 7.34 -9.67 11.44
N LEU A 180 8.60 -9.24 11.36
CA LEU A 180 9.01 -7.86 11.44
C LEU A 180 9.47 -7.38 10.07
N TRP A 181 8.83 -6.33 9.57
CA TRP A 181 9.29 -5.56 8.42
C TRP A 181 9.95 -4.28 8.88
N TYR A 182 11.11 -3.99 8.32
CA TYR A 182 11.75 -2.69 8.46
C TYR A 182 12.24 -2.18 7.11
N ARG A 183 12.10 -0.87 6.93
CA ARG A 183 12.45 -0.19 5.69
C ARG A 183 12.95 1.21 5.95
N ALA A 184 14.00 1.59 5.23
CA ALA A 184 14.46 2.97 5.10
C ALA A 184 14.43 3.41 3.63
N LEU A 185 13.91 4.62 3.37
CA LEU A 185 13.85 5.23 2.03
C LEU A 185 14.54 6.59 1.99
N PRO A 186 15.88 6.65 2.06
CA PRO A 186 16.61 7.91 1.92
C PRO A 186 16.45 8.47 0.50
N LEU A 187 16.31 9.79 0.39
CA LEU A 187 16.09 10.50 -0.87
C LEU A 187 16.91 11.78 -0.98
N ALA A 188 17.18 12.16 -2.22
CA ALA A 188 17.71 13.45 -2.62
C ALA A 188 16.97 13.95 -3.86
N ASP A 189 16.64 15.24 -3.85
CA ASP A 189 15.91 15.92 -4.92
C ASP A 189 16.65 17.21 -5.28
N LEU A 190 17.29 17.20 -6.44
CA LEU A 190 18.12 18.28 -6.94
C LEU A 190 17.32 19.09 -7.97
N HIS A 191 17.16 20.38 -7.69
CA HIS A 191 16.54 21.35 -8.59
C HIS A 191 17.63 22.18 -9.25
N LEU A 192 17.62 22.22 -10.58
CA LEU A 192 18.57 22.94 -11.42
C LEU A 192 17.83 24.08 -12.14
N GLY A 193 17.52 25.14 -11.40
CA GLY A 193 16.70 26.24 -11.91
C GLY A 193 15.23 25.83 -12.11
N PRO A 194 14.47 26.55 -12.95
CA PRO A 194 13.03 26.34 -13.10
C PRO A 194 12.63 25.18 -14.03
N HIS A 195 13.58 24.59 -14.77
CA HIS A 195 13.27 23.68 -15.88
C HIS A 195 13.72 22.24 -15.66
N VAL A 196 14.74 22.00 -14.82
CA VAL A 196 15.33 20.68 -14.68
C VAL A 196 15.35 20.26 -13.22
N ARG A 197 14.89 19.04 -12.94
CA ARG A 197 14.93 18.41 -11.62
C ARG A 197 15.42 16.98 -11.75
N LEU A 198 16.27 16.55 -10.83
CA LEU A 198 16.79 15.17 -10.74
C LEU A 198 16.41 14.61 -9.37
N PHE A 199 15.69 13.49 -9.36
CA PHE A 199 15.23 12.86 -8.13
C PHE A 199 15.80 11.46 -7.99
N GLY A 200 16.33 11.15 -6.80
CA GLY A 200 16.83 9.83 -6.44
C GLY A 200 16.30 9.41 -5.07
N GLN A 201 15.83 8.16 -4.98
CA GLN A 201 15.43 7.53 -3.74
C GLN A 201 15.87 6.07 -3.74
N LEU A 202 16.57 5.67 -2.68
CA LEU A 202 16.95 4.29 -2.45
C LEU A 202 15.89 3.61 -1.57
N ILE A 203 15.89 2.28 -1.61
CA ILE A 203 15.18 1.43 -0.66
C ILE A 203 16.19 0.54 0.05
N ALA A 204 16.05 0.43 1.37
CA ALA A 204 16.74 -0.54 2.19
C ALA A 204 15.66 -1.28 2.99
N ALA A 205 15.31 -2.51 2.60
CA ALA A 205 14.15 -3.22 3.15
C ALA A 205 14.43 -4.70 3.42
N TRP A 206 14.10 -5.14 4.63
CA TRP A 206 14.29 -6.50 5.12
C TRP A 206 13.07 -6.99 5.90
N ALA A 207 12.96 -8.31 5.99
CA ALA A 207 11.96 -9.00 6.78
C ALA A 207 12.64 -10.03 7.70
N GLU A 208 12.10 -10.21 8.90
CA GLU A 208 12.57 -11.21 9.85
C GLU A 208 11.40 -12.03 10.38
N GLY A 209 11.54 -13.36 10.38
CA GLY A 209 10.60 -14.28 11.02
C GLY A 209 9.37 -14.63 10.18
N LYS A 210 9.39 -14.40 8.87
CA LYS A 210 8.24 -14.72 8.01
C LYS A 210 8.27 -16.18 7.57
N GLU A 211 7.18 -16.90 7.80
CA GLU A 211 7.05 -18.31 7.40
C GLU A 211 6.13 -18.48 6.17
N PRO A 212 6.36 -19.49 5.30
CA PRO A 212 7.49 -20.42 5.31
C PRO A 212 8.81 -19.77 4.83
N SER A 213 8.76 -18.61 4.18
CA SER A 213 9.93 -17.88 3.71
C SER A 213 9.60 -16.43 3.36
N GLU A 214 10.58 -15.55 3.47
CA GLU A 214 10.53 -14.21 2.90
C GLU A 214 10.53 -14.26 1.37
N SER A 215 9.74 -13.40 0.75
CA SER A 215 9.66 -13.24 -0.69
C SER A 215 10.13 -11.83 -1.13
N PRO A 216 10.36 -11.58 -2.43
CA PRO A 216 10.81 -10.26 -2.90
C PRO A 216 9.83 -9.09 -2.66
N ILE A 217 8.60 -9.35 -2.21
CA ILE A 217 7.67 -8.30 -1.76
C ILE A 217 7.89 -7.91 -0.28
N ASP A 218 8.63 -8.74 0.46
CA ASP A 218 8.92 -8.61 1.89
C ASP A 218 10.30 -7.98 2.12
N GLU A 219 11.26 -8.29 1.25
CA GLU A 219 12.62 -7.75 1.32
C GLU A 219 13.28 -7.64 -0.06
N THR A 220 14.21 -6.70 -0.17
CA THR A 220 14.96 -6.43 -1.40
C THR A 220 16.43 -6.07 -1.13
N GLY A 221 16.88 -6.14 0.13
CA GLY A 221 18.19 -5.62 0.50
C GLY A 221 18.26 -4.11 0.26
N VAL A 222 19.26 -3.65 -0.51
CA VAL A 222 19.44 -2.24 -0.88
C VAL A 222 19.37 -2.07 -2.40
N ASP A 223 18.43 -1.26 -2.89
CA ASP A 223 18.24 -1.01 -4.32
C ASP A 223 17.80 0.45 -4.62
N LEU A 224 17.77 0.82 -5.91
CA LEU A 224 17.21 2.05 -6.43
C LEU A 224 15.69 1.93 -6.57
N LEU A 225 14.96 2.59 -5.67
CA LEU A 225 13.50 2.64 -5.71
C LEU A 225 12.99 3.61 -6.77
N GLN A 226 13.56 4.81 -6.83
CA GLN A 226 13.21 5.85 -7.81
C GLN A 226 14.46 6.57 -8.28
N GLY A 227 14.53 6.82 -9.59
CA GLY A 227 15.59 7.58 -10.23
C GLY A 227 15.06 8.16 -11.53
N PHE A 228 14.77 9.46 -11.54
CA PHE A 228 14.20 10.12 -12.72
C PHE A 228 14.71 11.55 -12.90
N ALA A 229 14.53 12.07 -14.11
CA ALA A 229 14.77 13.45 -14.45
C ALA A 229 13.48 14.10 -14.94
N ASP A 230 13.14 15.28 -14.44
CA ASP A 230 12.06 16.12 -14.97
C ASP A 230 12.65 17.22 -15.84
N VAL A 231 12.08 17.38 -17.04
CA VAL A 231 12.35 18.51 -17.93
C VAL A 231 11.05 19.23 -18.21
N THR A 232 10.93 20.49 -17.76
CA THR A 232 9.73 21.31 -17.89
C THR A 232 9.91 22.36 -18.99
N LEU A 233 9.08 22.23 -20.03
CA LEU A 233 9.03 23.08 -21.20
C LEU A 233 7.79 23.99 -21.13
N PRO A 234 7.96 25.32 -21.11
CA PRO A 234 6.84 26.24 -21.34
C PRO A 234 6.37 26.11 -22.79
N LEU A 235 5.06 26.02 -23.02
CA LEU A 235 4.48 25.84 -24.35
C LEU A 235 3.53 26.99 -24.68
N GLY A 236 3.98 27.94 -25.49
CA GLY A 236 3.13 29.06 -25.90
C GLY A 236 2.97 30.09 -24.79
N ASP A 237 1.85 30.05 -24.06
CA ASP A 237 1.54 31.02 -22.99
C ASP A 237 2.17 30.63 -21.64
N GLU A 238 2.20 31.57 -20.69
CA GLU A 238 2.77 31.39 -19.35
C GLU A 238 2.02 30.36 -18.49
N HIS A 239 0.83 29.93 -18.92
CA HIS A 239 -0.04 29.01 -18.19
C HIS A 239 0.02 27.58 -18.70
N THR A 240 0.75 27.35 -19.79
CA THR A 240 0.85 26.06 -20.44
C THR A 240 2.27 25.51 -20.27
N ARG A 241 2.37 24.39 -19.56
CA ARG A 241 3.65 23.73 -19.28
C ARG A 241 3.53 22.24 -19.53
N LEU A 242 4.57 21.68 -20.17
CA LEU A 242 4.75 20.26 -20.37
C LEU A 242 5.99 19.81 -19.61
N THR A 243 5.83 18.85 -18.70
CA THR A 243 6.96 18.19 -18.05
C THR A 243 7.11 16.78 -18.60
N LEU A 244 8.33 16.40 -18.96
CA LEU A 244 8.69 15.03 -19.34
C LEU A 244 9.56 14.41 -18.25
N ARG A 245 9.22 13.17 -17.85
CA ARG A 245 9.86 12.40 -16.80
C ARG A 245 10.24 11.00 -17.26
N PRO A 246 11.44 10.81 -17.85
CA PRO A 246 12.04 9.49 -18.01
C PRO A 246 12.64 8.99 -16.68
N GLY A 247 12.55 7.68 -16.47
CA GLY A 247 13.28 6.98 -15.40
C GLY A 247 12.41 6.01 -14.61
N ARG A 248 13.01 5.51 -13.52
CA ARG A 248 12.37 4.64 -12.53
C ARG A 248 11.55 5.47 -11.56
N GLN A 249 10.26 5.19 -11.42
CA GLN A 249 9.36 6.02 -10.63
C GLN A 249 8.20 5.22 -10.03
N LEU A 250 7.73 5.68 -8.87
CA LEU A 250 6.47 5.23 -8.30
C LEU A 250 5.30 5.85 -9.05
N LEU A 251 4.35 5.02 -9.46
CA LEU A 251 3.11 5.44 -10.10
C LEU A 251 1.91 5.09 -9.22
N SER A 252 1.15 6.11 -8.82
CA SER A 252 -0.14 5.98 -8.11
C SER A 252 -1.22 6.72 -8.90
N TYR A 253 -2.24 5.99 -9.36
CA TYR A 253 -3.36 6.58 -10.09
C TYR A 253 -4.71 6.02 -9.62
N GLY A 254 -5.71 6.90 -9.59
CA GLY A 254 -7.08 6.56 -9.20
C GLY A 254 -7.14 5.96 -7.79
N SER A 255 -7.77 4.80 -7.66
CA SER A 255 -7.88 4.06 -6.38
C SER A 255 -6.72 3.08 -6.14
N GLU A 256 -5.64 3.17 -6.91
CA GLU A 256 -4.49 2.26 -6.87
C GLU A 256 -4.79 0.78 -7.19
N ARG A 257 -6.02 0.47 -7.63
CA ARG A 257 -6.43 -0.88 -8.01
C ARG A 257 -5.74 -1.39 -9.28
N LEU A 258 -5.45 -0.49 -10.23
CA LEU A 258 -4.80 -0.81 -11.50
C LEU A 258 -3.32 -0.45 -11.45
N ILE A 259 -3.01 0.83 -11.23
CA ILE A 259 -1.64 1.34 -11.10
C ILE A 259 -1.50 1.96 -9.71
N GLY A 260 -0.59 1.39 -8.93
CA GLY A 260 -0.40 1.76 -7.53
C GLY A 260 0.95 1.29 -7.02
N ILE A 261 1.39 1.90 -5.92
CA ILE A 261 2.72 1.68 -5.35
C ILE A 261 2.77 0.44 -4.44
N ARG A 262 1.61 -0.16 -4.16
CA ARG A 262 1.47 -1.26 -3.18
C ARG A 262 2.07 -0.87 -1.84
N TYR A 263 1.55 0.19 -1.22
CA TYR A 263 2.10 0.70 0.04
C TYR A 263 1.96 -0.27 1.24
N GLY A 264 1.08 -1.28 1.13
CA GLY A 264 0.86 -2.31 2.15
C GLY A 264 2.09 -3.19 2.41
N PRO A 265 2.60 -3.92 1.40
CA PRO A 265 3.87 -4.66 1.49
C PRO A 265 5.08 -3.84 1.93
N ASN A 266 6.17 -4.53 2.28
CA ASN A 266 7.42 -3.86 2.66
C ASN A 266 8.17 -3.31 1.46
N VAL A 267 8.19 -4.01 0.32
CA VAL A 267 8.82 -3.51 -0.91
C VAL A 267 7.76 -2.82 -1.78
N LEU A 268 8.00 -1.55 -2.13
CA LEU A 268 7.10 -0.78 -2.99
C LEU A 268 7.26 -1.21 -4.44
N ARG A 269 6.17 -1.13 -5.21
CA ARG A 269 6.20 -1.39 -6.65
C ARG A 269 6.56 -0.14 -7.43
N THR A 270 7.70 -0.18 -8.13
CA THR A 270 8.19 0.88 -9.00
C THR A 270 8.10 0.48 -10.48
N PHE A 271 8.24 1.46 -11.36
CA PHE A 271 8.08 1.29 -12.81
C PHE A 271 9.18 2.04 -13.56
N ASP A 272 9.75 1.39 -14.56
CA ASP A 272 10.69 1.98 -15.50
C ASP A 272 9.93 2.46 -16.74
N GLY A 273 10.07 3.74 -17.10
CA GLY A 273 9.36 4.28 -18.26
C GLY A 273 9.47 5.78 -18.43
N VAL A 274 8.50 6.33 -19.16
CA VAL A 274 8.37 7.76 -19.42
C VAL A 274 6.98 8.21 -19.01
N LYS A 275 6.91 9.32 -18.28
CA LYS A 275 5.69 10.03 -17.93
C LYS A 275 5.73 11.46 -18.47
N SER A 276 4.58 11.98 -18.88
CA SER A 276 4.39 13.37 -19.27
C SER A 276 3.29 14.02 -18.43
N PHE A 277 3.45 15.29 -18.11
CA PHE A 277 2.48 16.10 -17.37
C PHE A 277 2.20 17.37 -18.17
N LEU A 278 0.99 17.53 -18.67
CA LEU A 278 0.56 18.76 -19.35
C LEU A 278 -0.41 19.51 -18.45
N HIS A 279 -0.09 20.77 -18.15
CA HIS A 279 -1.04 21.70 -17.58
C HIS A 279 -1.41 22.71 -18.65
N ALA A 280 -2.71 22.85 -18.96
CA ALA A 280 -3.21 23.78 -19.97
C ALA A 280 -4.68 24.14 -19.69
N GLY A 281 -5.01 25.43 -19.59
CA GLY A 281 -6.42 25.89 -19.52
C GLY A 281 -7.26 25.26 -18.39
N GLY A 282 -6.65 25.01 -17.22
CA GLY A 282 -7.31 24.34 -16.07
C GLY A 282 -7.40 22.82 -16.16
N TRP A 283 -6.90 22.22 -17.25
CA TRP A 283 -6.69 20.78 -17.35
C TRP A 283 -5.32 20.39 -16.84
N ARG A 284 -5.26 19.22 -16.20
CA ARG A 284 -4.03 18.46 -15.99
C ARG A 284 -4.17 17.14 -16.73
N VAL A 285 -3.23 16.86 -17.64
CA VAL A 285 -3.21 15.63 -18.43
C VAL A 285 -1.89 14.91 -18.17
N ASP A 286 -1.98 13.77 -17.51
CA ASP A 286 -0.86 12.88 -17.26
C ASP A 286 -0.91 11.75 -18.31
N GLY A 287 0.21 11.51 -19.00
CA GLY A 287 0.38 10.40 -19.94
C GLY A 287 1.58 9.57 -19.53
N PHE A 288 1.54 8.25 -19.67
CA PHE A 288 2.73 7.45 -19.44
C PHE A 288 2.76 6.16 -20.25
N TYR A 289 3.97 5.65 -20.46
CA TYR A 289 4.26 4.27 -20.85
C TYR A 289 5.33 3.76 -19.89
N ALA A 290 5.06 2.64 -19.21
CA ALA A 290 5.95 2.11 -18.20
C ALA A 290 5.84 0.60 -18.04
N ARG A 291 6.95 -0.03 -17.64
CA ARG A 291 7.02 -1.44 -17.29
C ARG A 291 7.29 -1.57 -15.79
N PRO A 292 6.65 -2.53 -15.09
CA PRO A 292 6.93 -2.74 -13.68
C PRO A 292 8.36 -3.24 -13.48
N VAL A 293 8.91 -2.98 -12.30
CA VAL A 293 10.21 -3.51 -11.88
C VAL A 293 9.97 -4.67 -10.92
N ALA A 294 10.61 -5.80 -11.19
CA ALA A 294 10.58 -6.97 -10.36
C ALA A 294 11.67 -6.86 -9.27
N PRO A 295 11.28 -6.79 -7.98
CA PRO A 295 12.24 -6.72 -6.90
C PRO A 295 13.01 -8.04 -6.77
N ARG A 296 14.25 -7.96 -6.33
CA ARG A 296 15.12 -9.12 -6.06
C ARG A 296 15.88 -8.93 -4.75
N ARG A 297 16.49 -10.01 -4.25
CA ARG A 297 17.00 -10.07 -2.87
C ARG A 297 18.44 -9.55 -2.73
N ASP A 298 19.18 -9.45 -3.82
CA ASP A 298 20.56 -8.96 -3.78
C ASP A 298 20.58 -7.43 -3.87
N ALA A 299 21.76 -6.82 -3.71
CA ALA A 299 21.86 -5.36 -3.77
C ALA A 299 21.95 -4.89 -5.22
N PHE A 300 21.14 -3.90 -5.59
CA PHE A 300 21.12 -3.25 -6.91
C PHE A 300 20.90 -4.22 -8.08
N ASP A 301 20.04 -5.21 -7.89
CA ASP A 301 19.77 -6.24 -8.89
C ASP A 301 18.33 -6.23 -9.42
N ASP A 302 17.47 -5.32 -8.93
CA ASP A 302 16.12 -5.10 -9.44
C ASP A 302 16.09 -4.89 -10.96
N LYS A 303 15.22 -5.65 -11.65
CA LYS A 303 15.11 -5.61 -13.12
C LYS A 303 13.72 -5.19 -13.57
N THR A 304 13.69 -4.44 -14.66
CA THR A 304 12.47 -4.22 -15.43
C THR A 304 11.90 -5.57 -15.88
N ASP A 305 10.60 -5.74 -15.72
CA ASP A 305 9.87 -6.87 -16.26
C ASP A 305 9.49 -6.56 -17.72
N ASP A 306 10.16 -7.23 -18.66
CA ASP A 306 9.94 -7.02 -20.09
C ASP A 306 8.68 -7.70 -20.63
N THR A 307 8.03 -8.56 -19.83
CA THR A 307 6.81 -9.29 -20.23
C THR A 307 5.54 -8.49 -20.00
N VAL A 308 5.61 -7.45 -19.16
CA VAL A 308 4.45 -6.63 -18.79
C VAL A 308 4.71 -5.18 -19.17
N SER A 309 3.72 -4.54 -19.81
CA SER A 309 3.74 -3.10 -20.02
C SER A 309 2.38 -2.47 -19.72
N SER A 310 2.41 -1.22 -19.28
CA SER A 310 1.23 -0.41 -19.00
C SER A 310 1.38 0.96 -19.64
N TRP A 311 0.30 1.47 -20.19
CA TRP A 311 0.23 2.87 -20.64
C TRP A 311 -1.08 3.49 -20.23
N SER A 312 -1.09 4.81 -20.08
CA SER A 312 -2.29 5.52 -19.69
C SER A 312 -2.30 6.94 -20.21
N LEU A 313 -3.52 7.45 -20.38
CA LEU A 313 -3.82 8.86 -20.49
C LEU A 313 -4.86 9.20 -19.41
N TYR A 314 -4.54 10.12 -18.52
CA TYR A 314 -5.37 10.55 -17.40
C TYR A 314 -5.54 12.06 -17.43
N ALA A 315 -6.77 12.55 -17.57
CA ALA A 315 -7.09 13.97 -17.63
C ALA A 315 -7.99 14.36 -16.47
N THR A 316 -7.60 15.40 -15.73
CA THR A 316 -8.40 15.98 -14.64
C THR A 316 -8.68 17.45 -14.86
N ARG A 317 -9.85 17.88 -14.41
CA ARG A 317 -10.24 19.30 -14.39
C ARG A 317 -11.10 19.61 -13.19
N GLY A 318 -10.73 20.65 -12.44
CA GLY A 318 -11.61 21.22 -11.41
C GLY A 318 -12.84 21.89 -12.04
N LEU A 319 -14.02 21.62 -11.49
CA LEU A 319 -15.29 22.20 -11.95
C LEU A 319 -15.72 23.35 -11.02
N PRO A 320 -16.21 24.49 -11.55
CA PRO A 320 -16.64 25.64 -10.74
C PRO A 320 -18.03 25.44 -10.11
N VAL A 321 -18.37 24.20 -9.71
CA VAL A 321 -19.71 23.82 -9.19
C VAL A 321 -19.67 23.56 -7.68
N GLY A 322 -18.49 23.58 -7.05
CA GLY A 322 -18.30 23.44 -5.61
C GLY A 322 -16.86 23.10 -5.26
N GLN A 323 -16.40 23.46 -4.05
CA GLN A 323 -15.05 23.09 -3.60
C GLN A 323 -14.88 21.57 -3.63
N GLY A 324 -13.80 21.09 -4.24
CA GLY A 324 -13.51 19.66 -4.37
C GLY A 324 -14.29 18.90 -5.44
N THR A 325 -15.03 19.58 -6.32
CA THR A 325 -15.69 18.92 -7.47
C THR A 325 -14.77 18.93 -8.68
N GLY A 326 -14.51 17.75 -9.26
CA GLY A 326 -13.67 17.58 -10.44
C GLY A 326 -14.24 16.58 -11.43
N LEU A 327 -13.73 16.63 -12.65
CA LEU A 327 -13.95 15.66 -13.71
C LEU A 327 -12.64 14.91 -13.96
N ASP A 328 -12.72 13.57 -13.90
CA ASP A 328 -11.62 12.66 -14.21
C ASP A 328 -11.99 11.80 -15.42
N ILE A 329 -11.11 11.78 -16.42
CA ILE A 329 -11.23 10.95 -17.62
C ILE A 329 -9.95 10.14 -17.74
N TYR A 330 -10.07 8.83 -17.90
CA TYR A 330 -8.90 7.98 -18.04
C TYR A 330 -9.07 6.85 -19.06
N TYR A 331 -7.96 6.52 -19.67
CA TYR A 331 -7.75 5.32 -20.46
C TYR A 331 -6.47 4.66 -19.97
N ILE A 332 -6.54 3.37 -19.64
CA ILE A 332 -5.39 2.55 -19.23
C ILE A 332 -5.35 1.35 -20.17
N GLY A 333 -4.19 1.12 -20.77
CA GLY A 333 -3.85 -0.09 -21.49
C GLY A 333 -2.82 -0.91 -20.71
N TYR A 334 -2.90 -2.22 -20.90
CA TYR A 334 -2.06 -3.22 -20.26
C TYR A 334 -1.73 -4.28 -21.30
N ASP A 335 -0.53 -4.83 -21.25
CA ASP A 335 -0.12 -5.96 -22.07
C ASP A 335 0.72 -6.89 -21.19
N ASN A 336 0.45 -8.19 -21.27
CA ASN A 336 1.22 -9.22 -20.61
C ASN A 336 1.46 -10.39 -21.57
N ASP A 337 2.69 -10.50 -22.07
CA ASP A 337 3.06 -11.51 -23.06
C ASP A 337 3.24 -12.92 -22.47
N ALA A 338 3.28 -13.04 -21.13
CA ALA A 338 3.54 -14.29 -20.42
C ALA A 338 2.50 -14.54 -19.31
N ALA A 339 1.23 -14.20 -19.55
CA ALA A 339 0.17 -14.41 -18.56
C ALA A 339 -0.04 -15.92 -18.34
N ALA A 340 0.25 -16.40 -17.13
CA ALA A 340 -0.13 -17.72 -16.68
C ALA A 340 -1.51 -17.65 -16.01
N VAL A 341 -2.52 -18.19 -16.68
CA VAL A 341 -3.86 -18.39 -16.11
C VAL A 341 -4.04 -19.87 -15.79
N ASN A 342 -5.02 -20.20 -14.93
CA ASN A 342 -5.31 -21.60 -14.56
C ASN A 342 -5.58 -22.52 -15.76
N GLN A 343 -5.80 -21.99 -16.96
CA GLN A 343 -6.05 -22.71 -18.21
C GLN A 343 -4.84 -22.77 -19.17
N GLY A 344 -3.69 -22.17 -18.84
CA GLY A 344 -2.48 -22.18 -19.68
C GLY A 344 -1.65 -20.89 -19.63
N MET A 345 -0.57 -20.84 -20.42
CA MET A 345 0.23 -19.63 -20.65
C MET A 345 -0.15 -18.99 -21.99
N GLY A 346 -0.30 -17.66 -22.04
CA GLY A 346 -0.61 -16.93 -23.28
C GLY A 346 -0.53 -15.41 -23.12
N SER A 347 -0.71 -14.67 -24.21
CA SER A 347 -0.72 -13.20 -24.19
C SER A 347 -2.07 -12.67 -23.68
N GLU A 348 -2.04 -11.72 -22.75
CA GLU A 348 -3.22 -11.03 -22.22
C GLU A 348 -3.22 -9.54 -22.63
N ARG A 349 -4.31 -9.13 -23.30
CA ARG A 349 -4.55 -7.75 -23.76
C ARG A 349 -6.00 -7.34 -23.44
N PRO A 350 -6.26 -6.54 -22.40
CA PRO A 350 -7.59 -6.07 -22.02
C PRO A 350 -8.08 -4.79 -22.74
#